data_AF-A0A094GTC1-F1
#
_entry.id   AF-A0A094GTC1-F1
#
_cell.length_a   1.000
_cell.length_b   1.000
_cell.length_c   1.000
_cell.angle_alpha   90.00
_cell.angle_beta   90.00
_cell.angle_gamma   90.00
#
_symmetry.space_group_name_H-M   'P 1'
#
loop_
_entity.id
_entity.type
_entity.pdbx_description
1 polymer ?
#
loop_
_entity_poly.entity_id
_entity_poly.type
_entity_poly.pdbx_seq_one_letter_code
_entity_poly.pdbx_strand_id
1 'polypeptide(L)'
;MGSNRSGVLPSSPLFTELVSALLPLIESGSCKLAGLYSHAGHSYGGSDPATAISLLNDELRALLDAATALRSLAPSTPLTFSVGATPTTTAVYNLLHPSTAASASETGALAALQATIAEVKKADATIELHAGVYPLLDNQQIATGALPRSQLSTADIALTILAEVASVYPARGTGEALITAGSIALGREKCKSYDGWGIVSPWGCVGGEGWVVGG
;
A
#
# COMPACT_ATOMS: atom_id res chain seq x y z
N MET A 1 -4.29 -4.78 12.11
CA MET A 1 -3.21 -3.91 11.61
C MET A 1 -3.81 -2.76 10.83
N GLY A 2 -3.19 -1.59 10.86
CA GLY A 2 -3.71 -0.39 10.19
C GLY A 2 -3.58 0.88 11.04
N SER A 3 -3.67 2.04 10.40
CA SER A 3 -3.41 3.36 10.98
C SER A 3 -4.55 3.90 11.86
N ASN A 4 -5.16 3.06 12.72
CA ASN A 4 -6.35 3.38 13.51
C ASN A 4 -7.51 3.98 12.70
N ARG A 5 -7.58 3.65 11.40
CA ARG A 5 -8.63 4.16 10.49
C ARG A 5 -9.97 3.47 10.78
N SER A 6 -9.96 2.14 10.77
CA SER A 6 -11.12 1.27 10.97
C SER A 6 -10.64 -0.16 11.28
N GLY A 7 -11.57 -1.04 11.65
CA GLY A 7 -11.30 -2.43 11.99
C GLY A 7 -11.39 -2.71 13.49
N VAL A 8 -11.46 -3.99 13.83
CA VAL A 8 -11.61 -4.45 15.22
C VAL A 8 -10.36 -5.25 15.60
N LEU A 9 -9.79 -4.94 16.77
CA LEU A 9 -8.63 -5.68 17.26
C LEU A 9 -9.07 -7.06 17.78
N PRO A 10 -8.40 -8.16 17.39
CA PRO A 10 -8.76 -9.51 17.83
C PRO A 10 -8.78 -9.69 19.36
N SER A 11 -7.95 -8.94 20.07
CA SER A 11 -7.87 -8.95 21.53
C SER A 11 -8.92 -8.07 22.24
N SER A 12 -9.73 -7.32 21.49
CA SER A 12 -10.69 -6.38 22.08
C SER A 12 -12.03 -7.06 22.43
N PRO A 13 -12.76 -6.59 23.47
CA PRO A 13 -14.10 -7.08 23.77
C PRO A 13 -15.09 -6.95 22.60
N LEU A 14 -14.92 -5.89 21.80
CA LEU A 14 -15.73 -5.63 20.61
C LEU A 14 -15.60 -6.75 19.57
N PHE A 15 -14.44 -7.41 19.47
CA PHE A 15 -14.27 -8.55 18.56
C PHE A 15 -15.16 -9.71 18.97
N THR A 16 -15.15 -10.05 20.27
CA THR A 16 -15.99 -11.11 20.81
C THR A 16 -17.47 -10.78 20.63
N GLU A 17 -17.88 -9.55 20.94
CA GLU A 17 -19.26 -9.08 20.74
C GLU A 17 -19.71 -9.22 19.28
N LEU A 18 -18.87 -8.77 18.34
CA LEU A 18 -19.15 -8.86 16.91
C LEU A 18 -19.30 -10.32 16.47
N VAL A 19 -18.37 -11.21 16.85
CA VAL A 19 -18.44 -12.63 16.49
C VAL A 19 -19.69 -13.27 17.08
N SER A 20 -19.98 -13.04 18.36
CA SER A 20 -21.18 -13.57 19.02
C SER A 20 -22.48 -13.10 18.37
N ALA A 21 -22.54 -11.85 17.91
CA ALA A 21 -23.71 -11.33 17.20
C ALA A 21 -23.88 -11.94 15.80
N LEU A 22 -22.78 -12.29 15.12
CA LEU A 22 -22.80 -12.88 13.78
C LEU A 22 -23.11 -14.38 13.80
N LEU A 23 -22.75 -15.10 14.85
CA LEU A 23 -22.89 -16.57 14.95
C LEU A 23 -24.30 -17.09 14.61
N PRO A 24 -25.41 -16.59 15.20
CA PRO A 24 -26.75 -17.07 14.87
C PRO A 24 -27.14 -16.84 13.40
N LEU A 25 -26.61 -15.78 12.80
CA LEU A 25 -26.85 -15.46 11.38
C LEU A 25 -26.08 -16.42 10.47
N ILE A 26 -24.88 -16.82 10.88
CA ILE A 26 -24.07 -17.82 10.16
C ILE A 26 -24.73 -19.20 10.26
N GLU A 27 -25.18 -19.60 11.45
CA GLU A 27 -25.83 -20.90 11.70
C GLU A 27 -27.17 -21.04 10.95
N SER A 28 -27.95 -19.96 10.86
CA SER A 28 -29.20 -19.92 10.09
C SER A 28 -28.99 -19.81 8.57
N GLY A 29 -27.76 -19.64 8.09
CA GLY A 29 -27.43 -19.43 6.69
C GLY A 29 -27.78 -18.05 6.14
N SER A 30 -28.18 -17.11 7.00
CA SER A 30 -28.49 -15.71 6.64
C SER A 30 -27.24 -14.86 6.39
N CYS A 31 -26.09 -15.31 6.89
CA CYS A 31 -24.79 -14.67 6.75
C CYS A 31 -23.70 -15.70 6.44
N LYS A 32 -22.65 -15.28 5.73
CA LYS A 32 -21.44 -16.07 5.51
C LYS A 32 -20.23 -15.26 5.91
N LEU A 33 -19.39 -15.81 6.77
CA LEU A 33 -18.06 -15.26 7.02
C LEU A 33 -17.12 -15.70 5.89
N ALA A 34 -16.88 -14.80 4.94
CA ALA A 34 -16.03 -15.09 3.78
C ALA A 34 -14.53 -15.06 4.12
N GLY A 35 -14.14 -14.25 5.10
CA GLY A 35 -12.74 -13.98 5.35
C GLY A 35 -12.51 -12.82 6.29
N LEU A 36 -11.25 -12.42 6.38
CA LEU A 36 -10.75 -11.31 7.18
C LEU A 36 -9.99 -10.34 6.29
N TYR A 37 -10.05 -9.06 6.62
CA TYR A 37 -9.53 -7.98 5.80
C TYR A 37 -8.60 -7.07 6.61
N SER A 38 -7.44 -6.72 6.05
CA SER A 38 -6.51 -5.74 6.60
C SER A 38 -5.97 -4.85 5.49
N HIS A 39 -5.67 -3.59 5.82
CA HIS A 39 -5.08 -2.62 4.90
C HIS A 39 -3.97 -1.81 5.58
N ALA A 40 -2.72 -2.00 5.16
CA ALA A 40 -1.54 -1.28 5.66
C ALA A 40 -1.39 0.10 4.99
N GLY A 41 -2.33 1.01 5.23
CA GLY A 41 -2.28 2.39 4.70
C GLY A 41 -1.09 3.24 5.18
N HIS A 42 -0.35 2.80 6.20
CA HIS A 42 0.89 3.45 6.64
C HIS A 42 2.12 3.01 5.83
N SER A 43 1.99 2.01 4.95
CA SER A 43 3.05 1.55 4.05
C SER A 43 3.53 2.63 3.07
N TYR A 44 2.69 3.62 2.77
CA TYR A 44 3.06 4.79 1.97
C TYR A 44 4.18 5.62 2.61
N GLY A 45 4.41 5.48 3.93
CA GLY A 45 5.53 6.12 4.62
C GLY A 45 6.88 5.42 4.41
N GLY A 46 6.90 4.12 4.07
CA GLY A 46 8.12 3.31 3.92
C GLY A 46 8.98 3.77 2.74
N SER A 47 10.30 3.52 2.78
CA SER A 47 11.27 4.05 1.79
C SER A 47 12.15 2.97 1.15
N ASP A 48 11.86 1.69 1.41
CA ASP A 48 12.71 0.58 1.00
C ASP A 48 11.90 -0.74 0.90
N PRO A 49 12.41 -1.75 0.17
CA PRO A 49 11.72 -3.02 -0.03
C PRO A 49 11.47 -3.78 1.28
N ALA A 50 12.43 -3.78 2.21
CA ALA A 50 12.33 -4.53 3.45
C ALA A 50 11.15 -4.02 4.30
N THR A 51 10.95 -2.70 4.37
CA THR A 51 9.79 -2.08 5.01
C THR A 51 8.48 -2.56 4.39
N ALA A 52 8.35 -2.54 3.06
CA ALA A 52 7.13 -2.97 2.38
C ALA A 52 6.83 -4.47 2.60
N ILE A 53 7.85 -5.32 2.56
CA ILE A 53 7.75 -6.77 2.82
C ILE A 53 7.33 -7.04 4.27
N SER A 54 7.93 -6.31 5.22
CA SER A 54 7.63 -6.45 6.65
C SER A 54 6.19 -6.05 6.94
N LEU A 55 5.70 -4.97 6.34
CA LEU A 55 4.32 -4.54 6.49
C LEU A 55 3.32 -5.53 5.89
N LEU A 56 3.61 -6.14 4.74
CA LEU A 56 2.78 -7.23 4.20
C LEU A 56 2.73 -8.41 5.17
N ASN A 57 3.88 -8.78 5.75
CA ASN A 57 3.96 -9.83 6.76
C ASN A 57 3.09 -9.51 7.99
N ASP A 58 3.14 -8.27 8.46
CA ASP A 58 2.36 -7.84 9.62
C ASP A 58 0.85 -7.85 9.35
N GLU A 59 0.41 -7.51 8.12
CA GLU A 59 -0.99 -7.68 7.71
C GLU A 59 -1.44 -9.14 7.84
N LEU A 60 -0.64 -10.08 7.32
CA LEU A 60 -0.96 -11.51 7.39
C LEU A 60 -0.94 -12.04 8.83
N ARG A 61 0.05 -11.62 9.65
CA ARG A 61 0.12 -11.98 11.08
C ARG A 61 -1.11 -11.51 11.84
N ALA A 62 -1.56 -10.28 11.60
CA ALA A 62 -2.76 -9.77 12.24
C ALA A 62 -4.02 -10.57 11.86
N LEU A 63 -4.11 -11.06 10.63
CA LEU A 63 -5.23 -11.91 10.20
C LEU A 63 -5.12 -13.34 10.74
N LEU A 64 -3.90 -13.87 10.94
CA LEU A 64 -3.67 -15.13 11.65
C LEU A 64 -4.13 -15.05 13.11
N ASP A 65 -3.79 -13.97 13.82
CA ASP A 65 -4.22 -13.74 15.19
C ASP A 65 -5.74 -13.62 15.28
N ALA A 66 -6.34 -12.87 14.36
CA ALA A 66 -7.78 -12.72 14.21
C ALA A 66 -8.49 -14.06 13.92
N ALA A 67 -7.93 -14.88 13.02
CA ALA A 67 -8.49 -16.19 12.72
C ALA A 67 -8.39 -17.16 13.90
N THR A 68 -7.31 -17.09 14.68
CA THR A 68 -7.15 -17.87 15.90
C THR A 68 -8.19 -17.47 16.94
N ALA A 69 -8.38 -16.17 17.17
CA ALA A 69 -9.40 -15.65 18.08
C ALA A 69 -10.83 -15.98 17.60
N LEU A 70 -11.09 -15.92 16.30
CA LEU A 70 -12.38 -16.31 15.72
C LEU A 70 -12.68 -17.79 15.97
N ARG A 71 -11.70 -18.67 15.78
CA ARG A 71 -11.85 -20.13 15.94
C ARG A 71 -12.06 -20.59 17.38
N SER A 72 -11.70 -19.77 18.37
CA SER A 72 -12.03 -20.06 19.77
C SER A 72 -13.48 -19.72 20.11
N LEU A 73 -14.14 -18.90 19.29
CA LEU A 73 -15.51 -18.41 19.49
C LEU A 73 -16.52 -19.05 18.52
N ALA A 74 -16.08 -19.49 17.35
CA ALA A 74 -16.92 -19.97 16.26
C ALA A 74 -16.38 -21.27 15.63
N PRO A 75 -17.25 -22.12 15.05
CA PRO A 75 -16.81 -23.28 14.28
C PRO A 75 -15.83 -22.90 13.17
N SER A 76 -14.83 -23.76 12.93
CA SER A 76 -13.84 -23.52 11.88
C SER A 76 -14.50 -23.53 10.51
N THR A 77 -14.27 -22.46 9.75
CA THR A 77 -14.66 -22.34 8.34
C THR A 77 -13.45 -21.92 7.52
N PRO A 78 -13.40 -22.27 6.21
CA PRO A 78 -12.36 -21.76 5.32
C PRO A 78 -12.45 -20.23 5.24
N LEU A 79 -11.30 -19.56 5.40
CA LEU A 79 -11.22 -18.10 5.41
C LEU A 79 -10.37 -17.60 4.25
N THR A 80 -10.78 -16.48 3.65
CA THR A 80 -9.89 -15.67 2.80
C THR A 80 -9.25 -14.56 3.61
N PHE A 81 -7.93 -14.45 3.58
CA PHE A 81 -7.17 -13.34 4.14
C PHE A 81 -6.90 -12.33 3.04
N SER A 82 -7.66 -11.24 3.03
CA SER A 82 -7.49 -10.16 2.07
C SER A 82 -6.60 -9.09 2.69
N VAL A 83 -5.41 -8.89 2.12
CA VAL A 83 -4.39 -7.94 2.60
C VAL A 83 -3.88 -7.07 1.47
N GLY A 84 -3.42 -5.86 1.78
CA GLY A 84 -2.71 -5.06 0.80
C GLY A 84 -2.97 -3.56 0.87
N ALA A 85 -1.92 -2.81 0.64
CA ALA A 85 -1.92 -1.52 -0.01
C ALA A 85 -1.01 -1.64 -1.23
N THR A 86 -1.05 -0.72 -2.20
CA THR A 86 -0.18 -0.86 -3.39
C THR A 86 1.28 -1.15 -3.04
N PRO A 87 1.94 -0.46 -2.07
CA PRO A 87 3.30 -0.80 -1.68
C PRO A 87 3.47 -2.25 -1.17
N THR A 88 2.60 -2.71 -0.27
CA THR A 88 2.70 -4.08 0.30
C THR A 88 2.31 -5.16 -0.71
N THR A 89 1.29 -4.92 -1.55
CA THR A 89 0.92 -5.83 -2.65
C THR A 89 2.05 -5.97 -3.67
N THR A 90 2.66 -4.85 -4.09
CA THR A 90 3.79 -4.91 -5.03
C THR A 90 5.03 -5.55 -4.42
N ALA A 91 5.19 -5.54 -3.10
CA ALA A 91 6.32 -6.18 -2.43
C ALA A 91 6.38 -7.70 -2.65
N VAL A 92 5.28 -8.34 -3.07
CA VAL A 92 5.26 -9.75 -3.49
C VAL A 92 6.19 -10.00 -4.68
N TYR A 93 6.46 -8.98 -5.52
CA TYR A 93 7.49 -9.07 -6.55
C TYR A 93 8.84 -9.48 -5.96
N ASN A 94 9.25 -8.91 -4.82
CA ASN A 94 10.53 -9.18 -4.17
C ASN A 94 10.62 -10.61 -3.61
N LEU A 95 9.47 -11.23 -3.31
CA LEU A 95 9.41 -12.64 -2.93
C LEU A 95 9.68 -13.56 -4.12
N LEU A 96 9.17 -13.19 -5.30
CA LEU A 96 9.34 -13.96 -6.53
C LEU A 96 10.67 -13.66 -7.24
N HIS A 97 11.24 -12.48 -7.00
CA HIS A 97 12.49 -12.00 -7.58
C HIS A 97 13.41 -11.43 -6.48
N PRO A 98 13.97 -12.28 -5.59
CA PRO A 98 14.88 -11.82 -4.55
C PRO A 98 16.08 -11.08 -5.13
N SER A 99 16.48 -9.96 -4.52
CA SER A 99 17.64 -9.19 -4.96
C SER A 99 18.93 -10.00 -4.82
N THR A 100 19.80 -9.95 -5.83
CA THR A 100 21.14 -10.57 -5.78
C THR A 100 22.09 -9.84 -4.83
N ALA A 101 21.73 -8.63 -4.42
CA ALA A 101 22.46 -7.81 -3.45
C ALA A 101 21.51 -7.34 -2.33
N ALA A 102 20.61 -8.23 -1.88
CA ALA A 102 19.67 -7.93 -0.80
C ALA A 102 20.39 -7.53 0.49
N SER A 103 19.84 -6.54 1.20
CA SER A 103 20.31 -6.22 2.55
C SER A 103 19.95 -7.35 3.53
N ALA A 104 20.59 -7.35 4.70
CA ALA A 104 20.21 -8.26 5.78
C ALA A 104 18.75 -8.06 6.23
N SER A 105 18.25 -6.82 6.22
CA SER A 105 16.86 -6.51 6.55
C SER A 105 15.88 -7.06 5.52
N GLU A 106 16.18 -6.95 4.22
CA GLU A 106 15.36 -7.51 3.15
C GLU A 106 15.32 -9.05 3.23
N THR A 107 16.48 -9.68 3.43
CA THR A 107 16.58 -11.13 3.59
C THR A 107 15.77 -11.62 4.79
N GLY A 108 15.88 -10.93 5.93
CA GLY A 108 15.11 -11.25 7.14
C GLY A 108 13.61 -11.07 6.95
N ALA A 109 13.18 -9.98 6.31
CA ALA A 109 11.78 -9.71 6.02
C ALA A 109 11.17 -10.76 5.08
N LEU A 110 11.91 -11.18 4.04
CA LEU A 110 11.47 -12.24 3.13
C LEU A 110 11.30 -13.58 3.85
N ALA A 111 12.28 -13.96 4.69
CA ALA A 111 12.20 -15.20 5.46
C ALA A 111 10.99 -15.19 6.42
N ALA A 112 10.73 -14.07 7.09
CA ALA A 112 9.58 -13.90 7.96
C ALA A 112 8.25 -14.02 7.19
N LEU A 113 8.14 -13.34 6.04
CA LEU A 113 6.96 -13.41 5.18
C LEU A 113 6.69 -14.84 4.69
N GLN A 114 7.74 -15.55 4.24
CA GLN A 114 7.63 -16.96 3.81
C GLN A 114 7.12 -17.87 4.94
N ALA A 115 7.64 -17.71 6.15
CA ALA A 115 7.17 -18.46 7.31
C ALA A 115 5.69 -18.16 7.62
N THR A 116 5.30 -16.89 7.58
CA THR A 116 3.91 -16.47 7.79
C THR A 116 2.97 -17.02 6.72
N ILE A 117 3.37 -17.02 5.43
CA ILE A 117 2.58 -17.65 4.35
C ILE A 117 2.37 -19.15 4.61
N ALA A 118 3.40 -19.85 5.09
CA ALA A 118 3.28 -21.26 5.46
C ALA A 118 2.32 -21.47 6.64
N GLU A 119 2.32 -20.57 7.62
CA GLU A 119 1.34 -20.59 8.73
C GLU A 119 -0.09 -20.33 8.25
N VAL A 120 -0.31 -19.37 7.35
CA VAL A 120 -1.63 -19.11 6.73
C VAL A 120 -2.15 -20.36 6.02
N LYS A 121 -1.29 -21.03 5.25
CA LYS A 121 -1.64 -22.30 4.58
C LYS A 121 -1.99 -23.40 5.58
N LYS A 122 -1.21 -23.54 6.66
CA LYS A 122 -1.49 -24.52 7.74
C LYS A 122 -2.81 -24.20 8.46
N ALA A 123 -3.17 -22.93 8.50
CA ALA A 123 -4.42 -22.46 9.06
C ALA A 123 -5.62 -22.64 8.10
N ASP A 124 -5.52 -23.35 6.98
CA ASP A 124 -6.63 -23.55 6.02
C ASP A 124 -7.28 -22.22 5.57
N ALA A 125 -6.43 -21.23 5.30
CA ALA A 125 -6.83 -19.93 4.77
C ALA A 125 -6.16 -19.66 3.42
N THR A 126 -6.89 -19.01 2.53
CA THR A 126 -6.39 -18.51 1.24
C THR A 126 -5.92 -17.07 1.38
N ILE A 127 -4.93 -16.65 0.60
CA ILE A 127 -4.46 -15.26 0.57
C ILE A 127 -5.01 -14.59 -0.68
N GLU A 128 -5.63 -13.43 -0.50
CA GLU A 128 -6.02 -12.49 -1.55
C GLU A 128 -5.22 -11.20 -1.36
N LEU A 129 -4.73 -10.64 -2.46
CA LEU A 129 -4.04 -9.35 -2.46
C LEU A 129 -4.93 -8.27 -3.07
N HIS A 130 -5.03 -7.12 -2.41
CA HIS A 130 -5.79 -5.99 -2.95
C HIS A 130 -4.94 -4.71 -3.04
N ALA A 131 -4.96 -4.09 -4.22
CA ALA A 131 -4.31 -2.81 -4.49
C ALA A 131 -5.14 -1.99 -5.47
N GLY A 132 -5.07 -0.66 -5.32
CA GLY A 132 -5.93 0.27 -6.07
C GLY A 132 -5.20 1.24 -6.99
N VAL A 133 -4.10 1.85 -6.53
CA VAL A 133 -3.38 2.89 -7.31
C VAL A 133 -2.41 2.31 -8.35
N TYR A 134 -2.07 1.02 -8.26
CA TYR A 134 -1.10 0.38 -9.16
C TYR A 134 -1.39 0.47 -10.67
N PRO A 135 -2.65 0.62 -11.17
CA PRO A 135 -2.88 0.79 -12.61
C PRO A 135 -2.48 2.18 -13.14
N LEU A 136 -2.40 3.19 -12.27
CA LEU A 136 -2.05 4.56 -12.67
C LEU A 136 -0.68 5.00 -12.14
N LEU A 137 -0.36 4.57 -10.92
CA LEU A 137 0.80 5.00 -10.15
C LEU A 137 0.85 6.52 -9.96
N ASP A 138 1.80 6.97 -9.15
CA ASP A 138 2.10 8.38 -8.92
C ASP A 138 3.51 8.50 -8.33
N ASN A 139 3.94 9.73 -8.08
CA ASN A 139 5.26 9.98 -7.48
C ASN A 139 5.37 9.42 -6.05
N GLN A 140 4.26 9.32 -5.30
CA GLN A 140 4.28 8.76 -3.95
C GLN A 140 4.57 7.25 -4.01
N GLN A 141 4.03 6.54 -5.00
CA GLN A 141 4.33 5.12 -5.23
C GLN A 141 5.81 4.89 -5.48
N ILE A 142 6.46 5.72 -6.31
CA ILE A 142 7.90 5.66 -6.54
C ILE A 142 8.67 5.97 -5.25
N ALA A 143 8.22 6.97 -4.48
CA ALA A 143 8.83 7.37 -3.22
C ALA A 143 8.78 6.29 -2.15
N THR A 144 7.85 5.32 -2.24
CA THR A 144 7.77 4.23 -1.26
C THR A 144 8.98 3.29 -1.30
N GLY A 145 9.69 3.21 -2.42
CA GLY A 145 10.81 2.27 -2.59
C GLY A 145 10.42 0.80 -2.44
N ALA A 146 9.13 0.45 -2.55
CA ALA A 146 8.64 -0.93 -2.38
C ALA A 146 9.14 -1.88 -3.48
N LEU A 147 9.44 -1.32 -4.67
CA LEU A 147 10.01 -2.02 -5.80
C LEU A 147 11.39 -1.43 -6.17
N PRO A 148 12.29 -2.24 -6.74
CA PRO A 148 13.52 -1.73 -7.34
C PRO A 148 13.25 -0.68 -8.42
N ARG A 149 14.14 0.29 -8.58
CA ARG A 149 14.04 1.34 -9.63
C ARG A 149 14.05 0.80 -11.06
N SER A 150 14.56 -0.41 -11.26
CA SER A 150 14.49 -1.13 -12.54
C SER A 150 13.10 -1.68 -12.86
N GLN A 151 12.19 -1.70 -11.89
CA GLN A 151 10.81 -2.18 -12.02
C GLN A 151 9.76 -1.09 -11.84
N LEU A 152 10.10 -0.02 -11.11
CA LEU A 152 9.20 1.10 -10.89
C LEU A 152 9.97 2.42 -11.00
N SER A 153 9.56 3.22 -11.98
CA SER A 153 10.14 4.51 -12.33
C SER A 153 9.04 5.51 -12.70
N THR A 154 9.44 6.74 -12.99
CA THR A 154 8.50 7.77 -13.48
C THR A 154 7.89 7.43 -14.83
N ALA A 155 8.55 6.58 -15.63
CA ALA A 155 8.03 6.13 -16.92
C ALA A 155 6.80 5.23 -16.80
N ASP A 156 6.57 4.65 -15.60
CA ASP A 156 5.45 3.75 -15.33
C ASP A 156 4.19 4.52 -14.86
N ILE A 157 4.30 5.83 -14.62
CA ILE A 157 3.15 6.67 -14.24
C ILE A 157 2.26 6.90 -15.47
N ALA A 158 1.03 6.40 -15.41
CA ALA A 158 0.07 6.51 -16.51
C ALA A 158 -0.79 7.79 -16.43
N LEU A 159 -0.80 8.49 -15.30
CA LEU A 159 -1.57 9.73 -15.12
C LEU A 159 -0.65 10.96 -15.11
N THR A 160 -0.87 11.87 -16.05
CA THR A 160 -0.25 13.20 -16.06
C THR A 160 -1.32 14.28 -16.25
N ILE A 161 -1.05 15.48 -15.73
CA ILE A 161 -1.91 16.66 -15.90
C ILE A 161 -1.25 17.60 -16.90
N LEU A 162 -1.92 17.83 -18.03
CA LEU A 162 -1.48 18.83 -19.00
C LEU A 162 -1.66 20.23 -18.42
N ALA A 163 -0.62 21.05 -18.49
CA ALA A 163 -0.64 22.43 -18.05
C ALA A 163 0.01 23.34 -19.10
N GLU A 164 -0.48 24.57 -19.20
CA GLU A 164 0.08 25.62 -20.04
C GLU A 164 0.83 26.62 -19.17
N VAL A 165 1.95 27.14 -19.65
CA VAL A 165 2.64 28.28 -19.02
C VAL A 165 1.88 29.56 -19.35
N ALA A 166 1.17 30.10 -18.37
CA ALA A 166 0.38 31.33 -18.51
C ALA A 166 1.25 32.60 -18.47
N SER A 167 2.35 32.59 -17.71
CA SER A 167 3.24 33.75 -17.56
C SER A 167 4.62 33.32 -17.04
N VAL A 168 5.65 34.13 -17.32
CA VAL A 168 7.02 33.96 -16.81
C VAL A 168 7.43 35.24 -16.10
N TYR A 169 8.18 35.14 -14.99
CA TYR A 169 8.59 36.29 -14.16
C TYR A 169 10.12 36.46 -14.07
N PRO A 170 10.80 36.91 -15.15
CA PRO A 170 12.26 37.06 -15.15
C PRO A 170 12.79 37.99 -14.06
N ALA A 171 12.03 39.05 -13.74
CA ALA A 171 12.42 40.06 -12.75
C ALA A 171 12.58 39.53 -11.31
N ARG A 172 12.07 38.33 -11.02
CA ARG A 172 12.21 37.69 -9.70
C ARG A 172 13.54 36.96 -9.53
N GLY A 173 14.31 36.74 -10.60
CA GLY A 173 15.63 36.10 -10.54
C GLY A 173 15.64 34.61 -10.21
N THR A 174 14.48 34.00 -9.96
CA THR A 174 14.30 32.58 -9.61
C THR A 174 13.96 31.70 -10.81
N GLY A 175 13.64 32.31 -11.97
CA GLY A 175 13.11 31.61 -13.13
C GLY A 175 11.61 31.31 -13.07
N GLU A 176 10.89 31.75 -12.04
CA GLU A 176 9.49 31.41 -11.78
C GLU A 176 8.55 31.57 -13.01
N ALA A 177 7.69 30.58 -13.19
CA ALA A 177 6.64 30.55 -14.20
C ALA A 177 5.29 30.18 -13.56
N LEU A 178 4.21 30.82 -14.02
CA LEU A 178 2.84 30.49 -13.64
C LEU A 178 2.27 29.49 -14.65
N ILE A 179 1.66 28.41 -14.15
CA ILE A 179 0.96 27.43 -14.97
C ILE A 179 -0.55 27.46 -14.74
N THR A 180 -1.32 26.93 -15.69
CA THR A 180 -2.79 26.84 -15.62
C THR A 180 -3.31 25.73 -14.68
N ALA A 181 -2.43 24.88 -14.15
CA ALA A 181 -2.77 23.81 -13.22
C ALA A 181 -2.40 24.18 -11.77
N GLY A 182 -3.39 24.67 -11.02
CA GLY A 182 -3.28 24.91 -9.57
C GLY A 182 -3.79 23.73 -8.72
N SER A 183 -4.05 23.97 -7.43
CA SER A 183 -4.49 22.91 -6.51
C SER A 183 -5.85 22.28 -6.84
N ILE A 184 -6.66 22.93 -7.68
CA ILE A 184 -7.91 22.32 -8.19
C ILE A 184 -7.58 21.16 -9.13
N ALA A 185 -6.53 21.29 -9.94
CA ALA A 185 -6.10 20.26 -10.88
C ALA A 185 -5.15 19.23 -10.23
N LEU A 186 -4.26 19.67 -9.35
CA LEU A 186 -3.20 18.85 -8.77
C LEU A 186 -3.53 18.27 -7.39
N GLY A 187 -4.58 18.77 -6.73
CA GLY A 187 -4.82 18.51 -5.31
C GLY A 187 -3.82 19.24 -4.40
N ARG A 188 -3.75 18.78 -3.13
CA ARG A 188 -2.82 19.28 -2.10
C ARG A 188 -2.16 18.12 -1.35
N GLU A 189 -1.92 17.03 -2.05
CA GLU A 189 -1.25 15.85 -1.51
C GLU A 189 0.27 16.00 -1.68
N LYS A 190 1.01 15.79 -0.59
CA LYS A 190 2.47 15.90 -0.60
C LYS A 190 3.09 14.56 -0.94
N CYS A 191 4.20 14.61 -1.68
CA CYS A 191 5.11 13.49 -1.82
C CYS A 191 6.36 13.76 -0.97
N LYS A 192 6.87 12.76 -0.26
CA LYS A 192 8.09 12.92 0.57
C LYS A 192 9.38 13.12 -0.23
N SER A 193 9.35 12.93 -1.54
CA SER A 193 10.54 13.02 -2.41
C SER A 193 10.83 14.43 -2.94
N TYR A 194 9.91 15.39 -2.79
CA TYR A 194 10.10 16.77 -3.25
C TYR A 194 9.22 17.74 -2.45
N ASP A 195 9.59 19.02 -2.41
CA ASP A 195 8.79 20.06 -1.76
C ASP A 195 7.88 20.76 -2.77
N GLY A 196 6.62 20.34 -2.84
CA GLY A 196 5.61 20.90 -3.75
C GLY A 196 4.49 19.92 -4.09
N TRP A 197 3.75 20.21 -5.17
CA TRP A 197 2.49 19.55 -5.53
C TRP A 197 2.59 18.66 -6.78
N GLY A 198 3.73 18.67 -7.48
CA GLY A 198 3.93 17.87 -8.68
C GLY A 198 5.29 18.10 -9.31
N ILE A 199 5.73 17.12 -10.11
CA ILE A 199 6.95 17.20 -10.91
C ILE A 199 6.58 17.56 -12.35
N VAL A 200 7.20 18.60 -12.89
CA VAL A 200 7.01 18.99 -14.28
C VAL A 200 7.81 18.05 -15.17
N SER A 201 7.23 17.66 -16.30
CA SER A 201 7.91 16.90 -17.34
C SER A 201 7.50 17.40 -18.73
N PRO A 202 8.34 17.23 -19.77
CA PRO A 202 7.91 17.42 -21.14
C PRO A 202 6.77 16.46 -21.50
N TRP A 203 5.90 16.88 -22.43
CA TRP A 203 4.80 16.05 -22.90
C TRP A 203 5.30 14.70 -23.41
N GLY A 204 4.76 13.61 -22.86
CA GLY A 204 5.15 12.24 -23.23
C GLY A 204 6.52 11.79 -22.73
N CYS A 205 7.21 12.57 -21.89
CA CYS A 205 8.54 12.25 -21.36
C CYS A 205 8.61 12.44 -19.84
N VAL A 206 7.85 11.64 -19.09
CA VAL A 206 7.87 11.65 -17.62
C VAL A 206 9.25 11.19 -17.13
N GLY A 207 10.03 12.13 -16.55
CA GLY A 207 11.40 11.85 -16.08
C GLY A 207 12.46 12.90 -16.51
N GLY A 208 12.09 13.87 -17.34
CA GLY A 208 12.92 15.07 -17.55
C GLY A 208 12.85 15.98 -16.33
N GLU A 209 13.75 15.80 -15.35
CA GLU A 209 13.78 16.60 -14.12
C GLU A 209 14.07 18.08 -14.40
N GLY A 210 13.46 18.97 -13.62
CA GLY A 210 13.92 20.35 -13.50
C GLY A 210 13.03 21.26 -12.66
N TRP A 211 11.71 21.06 -12.67
CA TRP A 211 10.78 22.00 -12.01
C TRP A 211 9.78 21.27 -11.12
N VAL A 212 9.51 21.85 -9.96
CA VAL A 212 8.49 21.41 -9.01
C VAL A 212 7.39 22.47 -8.96
N VAL A 213 6.14 22.05 -9.01
CA VAL A 213 5.00 22.97 -8.92
C VAL A 213 4.78 23.37 -7.46
N GLY A 214 4.90 24.68 -7.18
CA GLY A 214 4.63 25.27 -5.87
C GLY A 214 5.67 24.99 -4.79
N GLY A 215 6.91 24.70 -5.19
CA GLY A 215 8.10 24.73 -4.34
C GLY A 215 8.77 26.10 -4.30
#